data_AF-A0A956R0K7-F1
#
_entry.id   AF-A0A956R0K7-F1
#
_cell.length_a   1.000
_cell.length_b   1.000
_cell.length_c   1.000
_cell.angle_alpha   90.00
_cell.angle_beta   90.00
_cell.angle_gamma   90.00
#
_symmetry.space_group_name_H-M   'P 1'
#
loop_
_entity.id
_entity.type
_entity.pdbx_description
1 polymer ?
#
loop_
_entity_poly.entity_id
_entity_poly.type
_entity_poly.pdbx_seq_one_letter_code
_entity_poly.pdbx_strand_id
1 'polypeptide(L)'
;MSVLTLACTPYGSGELVDTASPEDDLDFVVDEHLVGDEVEPIYGPDQDREEPVETHDDDPRCWKNARPDQAWEITDPSADPETGIIGVQRGDKLLALPLQHTSFDTVVVGTVAETEIVQTFANPFSEPIEAVYMFPLHERAAVDDY
;
A
#
# COMPACT_ATOMS: atom_id res chain seq x y z
N MET A 1 13.96 -6.11 9.02
CA MET A 1 12.82 -5.28 9.41
C MET A 1 11.88 -5.29 8.23
N SER A 2 10.84 -6.11 8.31
CA SER A 2 9.90 -6.33 7.20
C SER A 2 8.97 -5.14 7.13
N VAL A 3 9.00 -4.40 6.02
CA VAL A 3 8.01 -3.38 5.71
C VAL A 3 6.77 -4.16 5.28
N LEU A 4 5.78 -4.28 6.18
CA LEU A 4 4.51 -4.90 5.87
C LEU A 4 3.67 -3.88 5.09
N THR A 5 3.65 -4.02 3.77
CA THR A 5 2.65 -3.38 2.90
C THR A 5 1.30 -4.02 3.20
N LEU A 6 0.44 -3.32 3.94
CA LEU A 6 -0.85 -3.83 4.39
C LEU A 6 -1.93 -3.57 3.34
N ALA A 7 -2.37 -4.63 2.66
CA ALA A 7 -3.50 -4.56 1.74
C ALA A 7 -4.81 -4.58 2.54
N CYS A 8 -5.46 -3.42 2.66
CA CYS A 8 -6.87 -3.38 3.03
C CYS A 8 -7.67 -3.98 1.86
N THR A 9 -7.93 -5.28 1.85
CA THR A 9 -8.72 -5.92 0.80
C THR A 9 -10.20 -5.55 0.97
N PRO A 10 -10.82 -4.77 0.05
CA PRO A 10 -12.25 -4.46 0.12
C PRO A 10 -13.13 -5.64 -0.31
N TYR A 11 -12.52 -6.71 -0.82
CA TYR A 11 -13.21 -7.93 -1.26
C TYR A 11 -13.21 -8.94 -0.12
N GLY A 12 -14.26 -8.89 0.70
CA GLY A 12 -14.57 -10.00 1.59
C GLY A 12 -14.87 -11.27 0.80
N SER A 13 -14.23 -12.37 1.17
CA SER A 13 -14.75 -13.76 1.10
C SER A 13 -15.43 -14.24 -0.19
N GLY A 14 -15.21 -13.59 -1.33
CA GLY A 14 -15.61 -14.10 -2.63
C GLY A 14 -14.53 -15.07 -3.07
N GLU A 15 -14.90 -16.34 -3.21
CA GLU A 15 -14.07 -17.43 -3.74
C GLU A 15 -13.14 -16.88 -4.83
N LEU A 16 -11.83 -16.83 -4.52
CA LEU A 16 -10.81 -16.54 -5.51
C LEU A 16 -10.94 -17.64 -6.55
N VAL A 17 -11.56 -17.34 -7.68
CA VAL A 17 -11.53 -18.23 -8.83
C VAL A 17 -10.09 -18.25 -9.28
N ASP A 18 -9.41 -19.35 -8.95
CA ASP A 18 -8.07 -19.68 -9.39
C ASP A 18 -8.04 -19.55 -10.92
N THR A 19 -7.49 -18.45 -11.43
CA THR A 19 -7.12 -18.37 -12.83
C THR A 19 -5.97 -19.35 -12.97
N ALA A 20 -6.30 -20.59 -13.34
CA ALA A 20 -5.33 -21.61 -13.66
C ALA A 20 -4.18 -20.97 -14.46
N SER A 21 -2.95 -21.19 -14.00
CA SER A 21 -1.77 -20.84 -14.80
C SER A 21 -2.00 -21.35 -16.21
N PRO A 22 -1.71 -20.57 -17.25
CA PRO A 22 -1.74 -21.10 -18.61
C PRO A 22 -0.84 -22.32 -18.59
N GLU A 23 -1.45 -23.49 -18.79
CA GLU A 23 -0.73 -24.74 -18.95
C GLU A 23 0.30 -24.49 -20.05
N ASP A 24 1.56 -24.82 -19.77
CA ASP A 24 2.71 -24.56 -20.63
C ASP A 24 2.51 -25.20 -22.02
N ASP A 25 1.82 -24.50 -22.93
CA ASP A 25 1.77 -24.80 -24.36
C ASP A 25 3.05 -24.27 -25.05
N LEU A 26 4.21 -24.57 -24.47
CA LEU A 26 5.49 -24.41 -25.14
C LEU A 26 5.95 -25.78 -25.61
N ASP A 27 5.69 -26.08 -26.89
CA ASP A 27 6.36 -27.15 -27.63
C ASP A 27 7.87 -26.87 -27.69
N PHE A 28 8.57 -27.11 -26.58
CA PHE A 28 10.03 -27.07 -26.52
C PHE A 28 10.57 -28.43 -26.94
N VAL A 29 11.23 -28.48 -28.09
CA VAL A 29 11.95 -29.68 -28.53
C VAL A 29 13.17 -29.86 -27.62
N VAL A 30 13.05 -30.73 -26.62
CA VAL A 30 14.14 -31.06 -25.70
C VAL A 30 15.14 -31.97 -26.43
N ASP A 31 16.38 -31.52 -26.57
CA ASP A 31 17.48 -32.39 -26.99
C ASP A 31 17.82 -33.35 -25.82
N GLU A 32 17.48 -34.64 -25.97
CA GLU A 32 17.66 -35.68 -24.95
C GLU A 32 19.11 -35.84 -24.45
N HIS A 33 20.11 -35.24 -25.11
CA HIS A 33 21.51 -35.35 -24.70
C HIS A 33 21.96 -34.35 -23.62
N LEU A 34 21.11 -33.39 -23.22
CA LEU A 34 21.43 -32.38 -22.19
C LEU A 34 20.69 -32.56 -20.86
N VAL A 35 19.76 -33.53 -20.77
CA VAL A 35 19.00 -33.80 -19.54
C VAL A 35 19.77 -34.82 -18.69
N GLY A 36 20.92 -34.37 -18.18
CA GLY A 36 21.66 -35.04 -17.11
C GLY A 36 21.39 -34.32 -15.80
N ASP A 37 20.85 -35.07 -14.84
CA ASP A 37 20.48 -34.70 -13.47
C ASP A 37 19.12 -34.00 -13.29
N GLU A 38 18.30 -34.61 -12.44
CA GLU A 38 17.06 -34.06 -11.91
C GLU A 38 17.33 -32.65 -11.37
N VAL A 39 16.67 -31.64 -11.96
CA VAL A 39 16.75 -30.26 -11.47
C VAL A 39 16.01 -30.21 -10.15
N GLU A 40 16.73 -30.27 -9.03
CA GLU A 40 16.11 -30.03 -7.74
C GLU A 40 15.54 -28.60 -7.69
N PRO A 41 14.28 -28.42 -7.29
CA PRO A 41 13.70 -27.09 -7.19
C PRO A 41 14.49 -26.27 -6.16
N ILE A 42 14.99 -25.11 -6.59
CA ILE A 42 15.80 -24.20 -5.75
C ILE A 42 14.94 -23.57 -4.62
N TYR A 43 13.62 -23.65 -4.76
CA TYR A 43 12.62 -23.20 -3.79
C TYR A 43 11.86 -24.43 -3.28
N GLY A 44 11.72 -24.54 -1.95
CA GLY A 44 10.84 -25.54 -1.33
C GLY A 44 9.38 -25.30 -1.73
N PRO A 45 8.45 -26.19 -1.32
CA PRO A 45 7.03 -25.95 -1.55
C PRO A 45 6.64 -24.58 -0.95
N ASP A 46 6.15 -23.67 -1.79
CA ASP A 46 5.67 -22.34 -1.39
C ASP A 46 4.37 -22.49 -0.58
N GLN A 47 4.50 -22.80 0.71
CA GLN A 47 3.36 -22.92 1.63
C GLN A 47 2.65 -21.57 1.81
N ASP A 48 3.40 -20.47 1.73
CA ASP A 48 2.89 -19.10 1.83
C ASP A 48 1.92 -18.73 0.70
N ARG A 49 1.88 -19.52 -0.38
CA ARG A 49 0.98 -19.29 -1.52
C ARG A 49 -0.45 -19.77 -1.25
N GLU A 50 -0.60 -20.75 -0.35
CA GLU A 50 -1.89 -21.36 -0.01
C GLU A 50 -2.45 -20.82 1.32
N GLU A 51 -1.61 -20.27 2.19
CA GLU A 51 -2.08 -19.61 3.40
C GLU A 51 -2.82 -18.31 3.06
N PRO A 52 -4.11 -18.18 3.44
CA PRO A 52 -4.82 -16.92 3.29
C PRO A 52 -4.08 -15.83 4.06
N VAL A 53 -3.80 -14.71 3.39
CA VAL A 53 -3.26 -13.52 4.06
C VAL A 53 -4.29 -13.09 5.12
N GLU A 54 -3.85 -13.02 6.38
CA GLU A 54 -4.67 -12.52 7.49
C GLU A 54 -5.21 -11.13 7.13
N THR A 55 -6.53 -11.00 7.03
CA THR A 55 -7.15 -9.72 6.69
C THR A 55 -7.16 -8.84 7.94
N HIS A 56 -6.51 -7.68 7.86
CA HIS A 56 -6.48 -6.68 8.94
C HIS A 56 -7.79 -5.88 9.01
N ASP A 57 -8.89 -6.62 9.11
CA ASP A 57 -10.27 -6.15 9.05
C ASP A 57 -10.65 -5.15 10.16
N ASP A 58 -9.96 -5.21 11.30
CA ASP A 58 -10.14 -4.35 12.47
C ASP A 58 -9.15 -3.15 12.50
N ASP A 59 -8.28 -3.03 11.49
CA ASP A 59 -7.35 -1.89 11.41
C ASP A 59 -8.14 -0.59 11.16
N PRO A 60 -7.97 0.45 11.99
CA PRO A 60 -8.68 1.72 11.81
C PRO A 60 -8.39 2.42 10.47
N ARG A 61 -7.33 2.02 9.75
CA ARG A 61 -7.02 2.47 8.39
C ARG A 61 -7.85 1.76 7.32
N CYS A 62 -8.38 0.57 7.62
CA CYS A 62 -9.17 -0.21 6.68
C CYS A 62 -10.67 0.11 6.81
N TRP A 63 -11.29 0.43 5.68
CA TRP A 63 -12.66 0.92 5.64
C TRP A 63 -13.56 -0.04 4.87
N LYS A 64 -14.60 -0.55 5.55
CA LYS A 64 -15.54 -1.50 4.94
C LYS A 64 -16.72 -0.81 4.23
N ASN A 65 -17.22 0.31 4.78
CA ASN A 65 -18.44 0.98 4.29
C ASN A 65 -18.53 2.50 4.59
N ALA A 66 -17.51 3.10 5.21
CA ALA A 66 -17.54 4.51 5.63
C ALA A 66 -16.15 5.12 5.54
N ARG A 67 -16.12 6.45 5.43
CA ARG A 67 -14.93 7.28 5.36
C ARG A 67 -14.20 7.27 6.73
N PRO A 68 -12.91 6.91 6.83
CA PRO A 68 -12.21 6.73 8.11
C PRO A 68 -12.25 8.00 8.96
N ASP A 69 -12.68 7.92 10.21
CA ASP A 69 -12.95 9.09 11.06
C ASP A 69 -12.20 9.07 12.39
N GLN A 70 -11.29 8.12 12.59
CA GLN A 70 -10.50 7.98 13.82
C GLN A 70 -9.03 8.30 13.58
N ALA A 71 -8.44 9.04 14.53
CA ALA A 71 -6.99 9.21 14.56
C ALA A 71 -6.29 7.96 15.10
N TRP A 72 -5.06 7.73 14.65
CA TRP A 72 -4.24 6.59 15.05
C TRP A 72 -2.84 7.05 15.46
N GLU A 73 -2.16 6.28 16.32
CA GLU A 73 -0.86 6.68 16.87
C GLU A 73 0.28 6.40 15.89
N ILE A 74 1.10 7.41 15.61
CA ILE A 74 2.31 7.25 14.80
C ILE A 74 3.38 6.61 15.69
N THR A 75 3.67 5.33 15.46
CA THR A 75 4.62 4.55 16.28
C THR A 75 6.07 4.89 15.98
N ASP A 76 6.38 5.28 14.73
CA ASP A 76 7.70 5.76 14.32
C ASP A 76 7.57 7.12 13.60
N PRO A 77 7.79 8.23 14.31
CA PRO A 77 7.71 9.57 13.73
C PRO A 77 8.81 9.88 12.71
N SER A 78 9.86 9.05 12.64
CA SER A 78 10.99 9.24 11.73
C SER A 78 10.87 8.41 10.46
N ALA A 79 9.84 7.56 10.35
CA ALA A 79 9.57 6.82 9.13
C ALA A 79 9.17 7.79 8.01
N ASP A 80 9.79 7.64 6.83
CA ASP A 80 9.37 8.37 5.64
C ASP A 80 7.94 7.93 5.28
N PRO A 81 6.98 8.86 5.24
CA PRO A 81 5.62 8.47 4.99
C PRO A 81 5.47 8.16 3.50
N GLU A 82 4.87 7.01 3.16
CA GLU A 82 4.61 6.65 1.75
C GLU A 82 3.48 7.49 1.12
N THR A 83 2.65 8.12 1.96
CA THR A 83 1.56 9.02 1.60
C THR A 83 1.57 10.26 2.48
N GLY A 84 0.90 11.35 2.10
CA GLY A 84 0.78 12.52 2.96
C GLY A 84 0.13 12.18 4.30
N ILE A 85 0.70 12.71 5.39
CA ILE A 85 0.19 12.51 6.75
C ILE A 85 0.00 13.87 7.43
N ILE A 86 -1.15 14.05 8.10
CA ILE A 86 -1.33 15.15 9.04
C ILE A 86 -1.17 14.61 10.47
N GLY A 87 -0.13 15.07 11.16
CA GLY A 87 0.16 14.72 12.55
C GLY A 87 -0.30 15.79 13.54
N VAL A 88 -0.86 15.36 14.68
CA VAL A 88 -1.29 16.21 15.79
C VAL A 88 -0.66 15.71 17.09
N GLN A 89 0.01 16.59 17.82
CA GLN A 89 0.57 16.26 19.13
C GLN A 89 -0.51 16.34 20.22
N ARG A 90 -0.75 15.26 20.96
CA ARG A 90 -1.68 15.19 22.09
C ARG A 90 -1.01 14.54 23.29
N GLY A 91 -0.64 15.34 24.29
CA GLY A 91 0.17 14.85 25.41
C GLY A 91 1.50 14.31 24.89
N ASP A 92 1.86 13.09 25.29
CA ASP A 92 3.10 12.41 24.86
C ASP A 92 2.95 11.64 23.53
N LYS A 93 1.77 11.70 22.88
CA LYS A 93 1.46 10.93 21.67
C LYS A 93 1.36 11.80 20.43
N LEU A 94 1.97 11.33 19.34
CA LEU A 94 1.76 11.87 18.01
C LEU A 94 0.68 11.06 17.30
N LEU A 95 -0.43 11.71 16.95
CA LEU A 95 -1.57 11.08 16.30
C LEU A 95 -1.68 11.51 14.84
N ALA A 96 -1.83 10.56 13.92
CA ALA A 96 -2.19 10.80 12.53
C ALA A 96 -3.69 11.02 12.39
N LEU A 97 -4.09 12.07 11.67
CA LEU A 97 -5.47 12.25 11.27
C LEU A 97 -5.88 11.24 10.19
N PRO A 98 -7.14 10.80 10.17
CA PRO A 98 -7.61 9.90 9.14
C PRO A 98 -7.67 10.58 7.77
N LEU A 99 -7.02 9.96 6.79
CA LEU A 99 -7.08 10.32 5.38
C LEU A 99 -8.38 9.81 4.77
N GLN A 100 -9.28 10.72 4.39
CA GLN A 100 -10.62 10.40 3.89
C GLN A 100 -10.67 10.16 2.39
N HIS A 101 -9.87 10.91 1.65
CA HIS A 101 -9.84 10.85 0.20
C HIS A 101 -8.53 11.40 -0.32
N THR A 102 -8.05 10.83 -1.42
CA THR A 102 -6.96 11.39 -2.22
C THR A 102 -7.38 11.32 -3.67
N SER A 103 -7.24 12.44 -4.38
CA SER A 103 -7.38 12.50 -5.83
C SER A 103 -6.08 12.98 -6.46
N PHE A 104 -5.80 12.47 -7.65
CA PHE A 104 -4.65 12.80 -8.45
C PHE A 104 -5.15 13.27 -9.82
N ASP A 105 -4.66 14.42 -10.28
CA ASP A 105 -4.76 14.83 -11.67
C ASP A 105 -3.34 14.92 -12.23
N THR A 106 -3.04 14.15 -13.27
CA THR A 106 -1.68 14.03 -13.82
C THR A 106 -1.68 14.35 -15.30
N VAL A 107 -0.83 15.29 -15.70
CA VAL A 107 -0.57 15.64 -17.09
C VAL A 107 0.84 15.21 -17.45
N VAL A 108 0.97 14.36 -18.49
CA VAL A 108 2.26 13.85 -18.96
C VAL A 108 2.61 14.48 -20.30
N VAL A 109 3.76 15.15 -20.37
CA VAL A 109 4.29 15.76 -21.59
C VAL A 109 5.72 15.31 -21.81
N GLY A 110 5.92 14.43 -22.81
CA GLY A 110 7.24 13.87 -23.11
C GLY A 110 7.79 13.05 -21.94
N THR A 111 8.80 13.59 -21.24
CA THR A 111 9.46 12.94 -20.09
C THR A 111 9.13 13.60 -18.75
N VAL A 112 8.25 14.60 -18.75
CA VAL A 112 7.82 15.33 -17.56
C VAL A 112 6.38 14.96 -17.24
N ALA A 113 6.09 14.79 -15.95
CA ALA A 113 4.73 14.66 -15.43
C ALA A 113 4.50 15.74 -14.38
N GLU A 114 3.41 16.47 -14.52
CA GLU A 114 2.87 17.38 -13.50
C GLU A 114 1.72 16.66 -12.82
N THR A 115 1.64 16.70 -11.49
CA THR A 115 0.59 16.01 -10.73
C THR A 115 0.05 16.90 -9.63
N GLU A 116 -1.23 17.24 -9.74
CA GLU A 116 -1.99 17.90 -8.68
C GLU A 116 -2.53 16.81 -7.74
N ILE A 117 -2.26 16.97 -6.44
CA ILE A 117 -2.68 16.03 -5.40
C ILE A 117 -3.61 16.76 -4.44
N VAL A 118 -4.84 16.28 -4.31
CA VAL A 118 -5.80 16.80 -3.31
C VAL A 118 -6.08 15.73 -2.27
N GLN A 119 -5.67 15.99 -1.03
CA GLN A 119 -5.93 15.11 0.11
C GLN A 119 -6.91 15.73 1.08
N THR A 120 -7.97 14.97 1.40
CA THR A 120 -8.95 15.38 2.41
C THR A 120 -8.71 14.58 3.69
N PHE A 121 -8.46 15.29 4.80
CA PHE A 121 -8.36 14.70 6.13
C PHE A 121 -9.56 15.11 6.99
N ALA A 122 -9.98 14.25 7.92
CA ALA A 122 -10.98 14.63 8.93
C ALA A 122 -10.31 15.00 10.25
N ASN A 123 -10.78 16.09 10.88
CA ASN A 123 -10.49 16.36 12.28
C ASN A 123 -11.46 15.53 13.15
N PRO A 124 -10.98 14.50 13.88
CA PRO A 124 -11.84 13.67 14.71
C PRO A 124 -12.15 14.30 16.08
N PHE A 125 -11.56 15.45 16.40
CA PHE A 125 -11.68 16.10 17.70
C PHE A 125 -12.79 17.16 17.69
N SER A 126 -13.40 17.39 18.85
CA SER A 126 -14.46 18.40 19.03
C SER A 126 -13.93 19.84 19.14
N GLU A 127 -12.62 20.02 19.02
CA GLU A 127 -11.92 21.29 19.23
C GLU A 127 -10.99 21.60 18.05
N PRO A 128 -10.66 22.90 17.84
CA PRO A 128 -9.63 23.27 16.88
C PRO A 128 -8.29 22.60 17.21
N ILE A 129 -7.52 22.28 16.17
CA ILE A 129 -6.24 21.60 16.29
C ILE A 129 -5.10 22.43 15.68
N GLU A 130 -3.91 22.23 16.22
CA GLU A 130 -2.65 22.56 15.56
C GLU A 130 -2.07 21.27 15.00
N ALA A 131 -1.73 21.27 13.72
CA ALA A 131 -1.32 20.07 13.01
C ALA A 131 -0.15 20.36 12.06
N VAL A 132 0.66 19.35 11.82
CA VAL A 132 1.77 19.38 10.86
C VAL A 132 1.45 18.44 9.72
N TYR A 133 1.41 18.98 8.51
CA TYR A 133 1.33 18.16 7.30
C TYR A 133 2.73 17.79 6.83
N MET A 134 2.94 16.51 6.59
CA MET A 134 4.18 15.95 6.07
C MET A 134 3.92 15.44 4.66
N PHE A 135 4.52 16.12 3.68
CA PHE A 135 4.37 15.81 2.26
C PHE A 135 5.49 14.86 1.80
N PRO A 136 5.17 13.70 1.21
CA PRO A 136 6.16 12.79 0.67
C PRO A 136 6.62 13.26 -0.72
N LEU A 137 7.70 14.03 -0.77
CA LEU A 137 8.30 14.44 -2.03
C LEU A 137 9.24 13.35 -2.56
N HIS A 138 8.93 12.82 -3.74
CA HIS A 138 9.81 11.86 -4.43
C HIS A 138 11.15 12.51 -4.80
N GLU A 139 12.24 11.75 -4.75
CA GLU A 139 13.61 12.22 -5.06
C GLU A 139 13.81 12.83 -6.48
N ARG A 140 12.84 12.61 -7.36
CA ARG A 140 12.84 13.07 -8.77
C ARG A 140 11.72 14.08 -9.06
N ALA A 141 11.04 14.56 -8.03
CA ALA A 141 9.96 15.53 -8.15
C ALA A 141 10.37 16.87 -7.52
N ALA A 142 9.61 17.91 -7.83
CA ALA A 142 9.70 19.22 -7.21
C ALA A 142 8.28 19.75 -6.97
N VAL A 143 8.11 20.58 -5.95
CA VAL A 143 6.85 21.29 -5.69
C VAL A 143 6.88 22.62 -6.43
N ASP A 144 5.80 22.94 -7.15
CA ASP A 144 5.60 24.21 -7.83
C ASP A 144 4.46 25.05 -7.23
N ASP A 145 3.39 24.43 -6.71
CA ASP A 145 2.25 25.07 -6.04
C ASP A 145 1.71 24.28 -4.82
N TYR A 146 0.89 24.91 -3.96
CA TYR A 146 0.30 24.29 -2.74
C TYR A 146 -1.03 24.87 -2.24
#